data_AF-I1QX97-F1
#
_entry.id   AF-I1QX97-F1
#
_cell.length_a   1.000
_cell.length_b   1.000
_cell.length_c   1.000
_cell.angle_alpha   90.00
_cell.angle_beta   90.00
_cell.angle_gamma   90.00
#
_symmetry.space_group_name_H-M   'P 1'
#
loop_
_entity.id
_entity.type
_entity.pdbx_description
1 polymer ?
#
loop_
_entity_poly.entity_id
_entity_poly.type
_entity_poly.pdbx_seq_one_letter_code
_entity_poly.pdbx_strand_id
1 'polypeptide(L)' 'MPSSGGAMPALPPGFRFHPTDEELIVHYLMNQAASVKCPVPIIAEVNIYKCNPWDLPGN' A
#
# COMPACT_ATOMS: atom_id res chain seq x y z
N MET A 1 -0.73 -18.67 -23.10
CA MET A 1 -0.57 -17.21 -23.04
C MET A 1 -0.42 -16.82 -21.58
N PRO A 2 0.64 -16.11 -21.15
CA PRO A 2 0.81 -15.73 -19.75
C PRO A 2 0.13 -14.37 -19.49
N SER A 3 -0.93 -14.36 -18.68
CA SER A 3 -1.48 -13.11 -18.13
C SER A 3 -0.72 -12.79 -16.85
N SER A 4 0.29 -11.93 -16.96
CA SER A 4 0.94 -11.26 -15.84
C SER A 4 -0.05 -10.27 -15.21
N GLY A 5 -0.93 -10.76 -14.33
CA GLY A 5 -1.57 -9.93 -13.32
C GLY A 5 -0.63 -9.88 -12.12
N GLY A 6 -0.18 -8.69 -11.73
CA GLY A 6 0.53 -8.50 -10.46
C GLY A 6 -0.37 -8.98 -9.34
N ALA A 7 -0.17 -10.20 -8.88
CA ALA A 7 -0.97 -10.80 -7.83
C ALA A 7 -0.64 -10.08 -6.53
N MET A 8 -1.56 -9.19 -6.11
CA MET A 8 -1.74 -8.95 -4.68
C MET A 8 -1.86 -10.34 -4.04
N PRO A 9 -1.10 -10.66 -2.97
CA PRO A 9 -1.22 -11.95 -2.31
C PRO A 9 -2.69 -12.23 -2.05
N ALA A 10 -3.15 -13.43 -2.37
CA ALA A 10 -4.52 -13.87 -2.15
C ALA A 10 -4.77 -13.90 -0.63
N LEU A 11 -5.06 -12.75 -0.06
CA LEU A 11 -5.33 -12.58 1.34
C LEU A 11 -6.72 -13.21 1.61
N PRO A 12 -6.86 -13.99 2.69
CA PRO A 12 -8.14 -14.62 3.01
C PRO A 12 -9.25 -13.57 3.16
N PRO A 13 -10.50 -13.89 2.78
CA PRO A 13 -11.62 -12.96 2.87
C PRO A 13 -11.78 -12.50 4.32
N GLY A 14 -11.55 -11.21 4.57
CA GLY A 14 -11.55 -10.61 5.91
C GLY A 14 -10.21 -10.01 6.35
N PHE A 15 -9.11 -10.31 5.65
CA PHE A 15 -7.85 -9.59 5.87
C PHE A 15 -8.02 -8.15 5.38
N ARG A 16 -8.01 -7.23 6.33
CA ARG A 16 -8.00 -5.80 6.06
C ARG A 16 -6.66 -5.25 6.47
N PHE A 17 -6.23 -4.22 5.78
CA PHE A 17 -5.06 -3.47 6.16
C PHE A 17 -5.33 -2.76 7.50
N HIS A 18 -4.88 -3.39 8.58
CA HIS A 18 -4.90 -2.87 9.95
C HIS A 18 -3.49 -3.06 10.55
N PRO A 19 -2.45 -2.40 10.00
CA PRO A 19 -1.18 -2.32 10.71
C PRO A 19 -1.36 -1.49 11.99
N THR A 20 -0.56 -1.78 13.01
CA THR A 20 -0.38 -0.85 14.14
C THR A 20 0.42 0.37 13.69
N ASP A 21 0.39 1.46 14.49
CA ASP A 21 1.17 2.67 14.18
C ASP A 21 2.66 2.35 14.00
N GLU A 22 3.19 1.46 14.84
CA GLU A 22 4.58 1.00 14.76
C GLU A 22 4.87 0.26 13.45
N GLU A 23 4.00 -0.67 13.04
CA GLU A 23 4.18 -1.38 11.77
C GLU A 23 4.03 -0.44 10.57
N LEU A 24 3.10 0.52 10.62
CA LEU A 24 2.93 1.53 9.58
C LEU A 24 4.20 2.37 9.42
N ILE A 25 4.81 2.79 10.53
CA ILE A 25 6.03 3.59 10.49
C ILE A 25 7.22 2.74 10.04
N VAL A 26 7.50 1.63 10.71
CA VAL A 26 8.74 0.85 10.51
C VAL A 26 8.71 0.06 9.21
N HIS A 27 7.57 -0.57 8.86
CA HIS A 27 7.50 -1.47 7.71
C HIS A 27 6.99 -0.82 6.44
N TYR A 28 6.31 0.33 6.52
CA TYR A 28 5.82 1.03 5.33
C TYR A 28 6.50 2.37 5.10
N LEU A 29 6.47 3.31 6.06
CA LEU A 29 7.04 4.65 5.87
C LEU A 29 8.57 4.63 5.81
N MET A 30 9.24 3.98 6.77
CA MET A 30 10.70 3.87 6.80
C MET A 30 11.22 3.09 5.60
N ASN A 31 10.57 1.98 5.23
CA ASN A 31 10.95 1.20 4.06
C ASN A 31 10.75 1.98 2.76
N GLN A 32 9.65 2.72 2.61
CA GLN A 32 9.42 3.59 1.45
C GLN A 32 10.49 4.68 1.37
N ALA A 33 10.82 5.35 2.48
CA ALA A 33 11.88 6.36 2.54
C ALA A 33 13.27 5.78 2.24
N ALA A 34 13.55 4.56 2.67
CA ALA A 34 14.79 3.85 2.42
C ALA A 34 14.83 3.12 1.05
N SER A 35 13.76 3.22 0.24
CA SER A 35 13.58 2.48 -1.02
C SER A 35 13.78 0.96 -0.86
N VAL A 36 13.44 0.44 0.32
CA VAL A 36 13.47 -0.98 0.64
C VAL A 36 12.22 -1.62 0.06
N LYS A 37 12.35 -2.85 -0.46
CA LYS A 37 11.21 -3.62 -0.98
C LYS A 37 10.18 -3.82 0.14
N CYS A 38 9.12 -3.02 0.14
CA CYS A 38 8.00 -3.19 1.04
C CYS A 38 7.34 -4.57 0.78
N PRO A 39 6.93 -5.27 1.85
CA PRO A 39 6.33 -6.60 1.72
C PRO A 39 5.03 -6.57 0.90
N VAL A 40 4.31 -5.43 0.89
CA VAL A 40 3.11 -5.24 0.09
C VAL A 40 3.08 -3.80 -0.47
N PRO A 41 2.97 -3.60 -1.79
CA PRO A 41 2.81 -2.28 -2.39
C PRO A 41 1.34 -1.81 -2.25
N ILE A 42 0.84 -1.74 -1.01
CA ILE A 42 -0.55 -1.37 -0.72
C ILE A 42 -0.75 0.15 -0.58
N ILE A 43 0.34 0.89 -0.32
CA ILE A 43 0.34 2.35 -0.22
C ILE A 43 0.75 2.93 -1.57
N ALA A 44 -0.18 3.61 -2.24
CA ALA A 44 0.12 4.35 -3.46
C ALA A 44 0.82 5.67 -3.14
N GLU A 45 1.86 6.01 -3.90
CA GLU A 45 2.49 7.33 -3.84
C GLU A 45 1.57 8.36 -4.49
N VAL A 46 0.85 9.13 -3.67
CA VAL A 46 -0.04 10.19 -4.11
C VAL A 46 0.32 11.50 -3.43
N ASN A 47 0.36 12.58 -4.21
CA ASN A 47 0.55 13.91 -3.66
C ASN A 47 -0.79 14.47 -3.18
N ILE A 48 -1.10 14.19 -1.92
CA ILE A 48 -2.35 14.61 -1.25
C ILE A 48 -2.59 16.13 -1.28
N TYR A 49 -1.55 16.95 -1.47
CA TYR A 49 -1.68 18.41 -1.55
C TYR A 49 -2.09 18.90 -2.95
N LYS A 50 -1.90 18.07 -3.98
CA LYS A 50 -2.30 18.37 -5.36
C LYS A 50 -3.60 17.69 -5.77
N CYS A 51 -4.04 16.71 -4.99
CA CYS A 51 -5.29 15.99 -5.20
C CYS A 51 -6.38 16.57 -4.30
N ASN A 52 -7.61 16.65 -4.82
CA ASN A 52 -8.75 16.92 -3.97
C ASN A 52 -9.06 15.68 -3.11
N PRO A 53 -9.60 15.84 -1.90
CA PRO A 53 -9.81 14.72 -0.99
C PRO A 53 -10.78 13.64 -1.55
N TRP A 54 -11.64 14.00 -2.49
CA TRP A 54 -12.55 13.09 -3.20
C TRP A 54 -11.95 12.43 -4.45
N ASP A 55 -10.77 12.87 -4.90
CA ASP A 55 -10.04 12.29 -6.03
C ASP A 55 -9.09 11.16 -5.58
N LEU A 56 -8.84 11.08 -4.27
CA LEU A 56 -8.08 9.99 -3.69
C LEU A 56 -8.82 8.67 -3.91
N PRO A 57 -8.12 7.60 -4.36
CA PRO A 57 -8.73 6.29 -4.54
C PRO A 57 -9.12 5.72 -3.17
N GLY A 58 -10.34 6.01 -2.73
CA GLY A 58 -10.95 5.47 -1.52
C GLY A 58 -12.07 4.51 -1.90
N ASN A 59 -11.77 3.21 -1.91
CA ASN A 59 -12.79 2.18 -1.75
C ASN A 59 -12.24 0.94 -1.05
#